data_AF-A0A5R2N263-F1
#
_entry.id   AF-A0A5R2N263-F1
#
_cell.length_a   1.000
_cell.length_b   1.000
_cell.length_c   1.000
_cell.angle_alpha   90.00
_cell.angle_beta   90.00
_cell.angle_gamma   90.00
#
_symmetry.space_group_name_H-M   'P 1'
#
loop_
_entity.id
_entity.type
_entity.pdbx_description
1 polymer ?
#
loop_
_entity_poly.entity_id
_entity_poly.type
_entity_poly.pdbx_seq_one_letter_code
_entity_poly.pdbx_strand_id
1 'polypeptide(L)'
;GADSFRHRQAGATEVAIVSGNRWALMHELRGEDEPPLDAILSRLAPCDIVLVEGYKREPHRKIETRRLEAKERTPLAAGDPNIVAIAADFAITGQSLPVFDLDDTKSIADFIERTTDLVA
;
A
#
# COMPACT_ATOMS: atom_id res chain seq x y z
N GLY A 1 -5.05 20.96 7.44
CA GLY A 1 -5.39 22.40 7.34
C GLY A 1 -4.15 23.27 7.51
N ALA A 2 -4.29 24.58 7.30
CA ALA A 2 -3.18 25.52 7.43
C ALA A 2 -2.61 25.57 8.87
N ASP A 3 -3.46 25.46 9.91
CA ASP A 3 -3.00 25.43 11.31
C ASP A 3 -2.28 24.12 11.66
N SER A 4 -2.84 22.97 11.26
CA SER A 4 -2.19 21.67 11.51
C SER A 4 -0.82 21.55 10.84
N PHE A 5 -0.62 22.19 9.68
CA PHE A 5 0.70 22.30 9.06
C PHE A 5 1.66 23.14 9.91
N ARG A 6 1.21 24.33 10.36
CA ARG A 6 2.01 25.21 11.21
C ARG A 6 2.40 24.55 12.53
N HIS A 7 1.51 23.78 13.16
CA HIS A 7 1.82 23.03 14.38
C HIS A 7 2.92 21.98 14.17
N ARG A 8 2.87 21.22 13.06
CA ARG A 8 3.94 20.28 12.69
C ARG A 8 5.24 21.01 12.41
N GLN A 9 5.22 22.11 11.65
CA GLN A 9 6.43 22.89 11.39
C GLN A 9 7.06 23.46 12.68
N ALA A 10 6.22 23.84 13.65
CA ALA A 10 6.67 24.35 14.96
C ALA A 10 7.24 23.28 15.90
N GLY A 11 7.20 21.99 15.53
CA GLY A 11 7.83 20.93 16.29
C GLY A 11 6.88 19.88 16.87
N ALA A 12 5.57 19.99 16.68
CA ALA A 12 4.65 18.94 17.14
C ALA A 12 4.96 17.61 16.42
N THR A 13 5.19 16.55 17.19
CA THR A 13 5.37 15.18 16.67
C THR A 13 4.02 14.58 16.26
N GLU A 14 2.99 14.81 17.07
CA GLU A 14 1.62 14.34 16.82
C GLU A 14 0.68 15.52 16.63
N VAL A 15 -0.13 15.49 15.57
CA VAL A 15 -1.18 16.48 15.35
C VAL A 15 -2.46 15.78 14.93
N ALA A 16 -3.51 15.93 15.74
CA ALA A 16 -4.85 15.44 15.46
C ALA A 16 -5.76 16.55 14.91
N ILE A 17 -6.55 16.23 13.88
CA ILE A 17 -7.64 17.06 13.38
C ILE A 17 -8.93 16.28 13.61
N VAL A 18 -9.89 16.85 14.34
CA VAL A 18 -11.15 16.18 14.69
C VAL A 18 -12.33 17.02 14.21
N SER A 19 -13.30 16.35 13.60
CA SER A 19 -14.60 16.90 13.20
C SER A 19 -15.70 15.88 13.50
N GLY A 20 -16.97 16.30 13.39
CA GLY A 20 -18.10 15.39 13.59
C GLY A 20 -18.16 14.20 12.62
N ASN A 21 -17.54 14.30 11.45
CA ASN A 21 -17.62 13.27 10.40
C ASN A 21 -16.38 12.38 10.34
N ARG A 22 -15.22 12.89 10.76
CA ARG A 22 -13.93 12.18 10.68
C ARG A 22 -12.87 12.86 11.53
N TRP A 23 -11.82 12.11 11.81
CA TRP A 23 -10.57 12.63 12.34
C TRP A 23 -9.37 12.15 11.51
N ALA A 24 -8.24 12.82 11.68
CA ALA A 24 -6.95 12.43 11.11
C ALA A 24 -5.87 12.64 12.18
N LEU A 25 -4.92 11.70 12.27
CA LEU A 25 -3.74 11.80 13.11
C LEU A 25 -2.50 11.75 12.23
N MET A 26 -1.62 12.72 12.39
CA MET A 26 -0.34 12.76 11.68
C MET A 26 0.80 12.66 12.69
N HIS A 27 1.64 11.65 12.50
CA HIS A 27 2.89 11.43 13.22
C HIS A 27 4.07 11.84 12.35
N GLU A 28 4.91 12.77 12.81
CA GLU A 28 6.15 13.18 12.17
C GLU A 28 7.31 12.34 12.69
N LEU A 29 7.95 11.52 11.85
CA LEU A 29 9.05 10.64 12.28
C LEU A 29 10.24 11.41 12.89
N ARG A 30 10.57 12.61 12.41
CA ARG A 30 11.64 13.47 12.95
C ARG A 30 12.98 12.76 13.20
N GLY A 31 13.37 11.86 12.30
CA GLY A 31 14.61 11.08 12.42
C GLY A 31 14.43 9.70 13.04
N GLU A 32 13.21 9.34 13.45
CA GLU A 32 12.81 7.95 13.66
C GLU A 32 12.79 7.20 12.32
N ASP A 33 13.02 5.89 12.40
CA ASP A 33 12.93 4.99 11.25
C ASP A 33 11.46 4.83 10.78
N GLU A 34 11.27 4.41 9.53
CA GLU A 34 9.94 4.01 9.06
C GLU A 34 9.43 2.86 9.95
N PRO A 35 8.23 3.01 10.56
CA PRO A 35 7.70 2.01 11.47
C PRO A 35 7.42 0.71 10.71
N PRO A 36 7.55 -0.46 11.35
CA PRO A 36 7.13 -1.71 10.72
C PRO A 36 5.63 -1.71 10.46
N LEU A 37 5.20 -2.50 9.47
CA LEU A 37 3.80 -2.51 9.02
C LEU A 37 2.83 -2.92 10.13
N ASP A 38 3.21 -3.88 10.98
CA ASP A 38 2.41 -4.35 12.11
C ASP A 38 2.07 -3.23 13.12
N ALA A 39 3.02 -2.31 13.36
CA ALA A 39 2.82 -1.14 14.19
C ALA A 39 1.79 -0.18 13.57
N ILE A 40 1.76 -0.03 12.24
CA ILE A 40 0.71 0.74 11.55
C ILE A 40 -0.63 0.03 11.65
N LEU A 41 -0.69 -1.26 11.36
CA LEU A 41 -1.92 -2.05 11.38
C LEU A 41 -2.59 -2.03 12.76
N SER A 42 -1.80 -2.05 13.84
CA SER A 42 -2.32 -1.98 15.22
C SER A 42 -3.09 -0.69 15.55
N ARG A 43 -2.94 0.37 14.74
CA ARG A 43 -3.63 1.66 14.89
C ARG A 43 -4.94 1.74 14.12
N LEU A 44 -5.20 0.78 13.23
CA LEU A 44 -6.43 0.74 12.45
C LEU A 44 -7.59 0.18 13.29
N ALA A 45 -8.78 0.74 13.07
CA ALA A 45 -10.00 0.12 13.55
C ALA A 45 -10.26 -1.20 12.80
N PRO A 46 -11.09 -2.11 13.34
CA PRO A 46 -11.50 -3.31 12.63
C PRO A 46 -12.04 -2.98 11.23
N CYS A 47 -11.55 -3.71 10.22
CA CYS A 47 -11.94 -3.58 8.82
C CYS A 47 -11.78 -4.94 8.13
N ASP A 48 -12.47 -5.12 7.02
CA ASP A 48 -12.43 -6.38 6.25
C ASP A 48 -11.15 -6.50 5.41
N ILE A 49 -10.64 -5.37 4.89
CA ILE A 49 -9.44 -5.31 4.06
C ILE A 49 -8.59 -4.08 4.36
N VAL A 50 -7.27 -4.25 4.31
CA VAL A 50 -6.28 -3.16 4.27
C VAL A 50 -5.49 -3.24 2.96
N LEU A 51 -5.53 -2.16 2.18
CA LEU A 51 -4.71 -1.99 0.99
C LEU A 51 -3.44 -1.21 1.35
N VAL A 52 -2.28 -1.78 1.05
CA VAL A 52 -0.96 -1.20 1.39
C VAL A 52 -0.25 -0.78 0.10
N GLU A 53 0.12 0.50 0.02
CA GLU A 53 1.06 1.01 -0.98
C GLU A 53 2.40 1.28 -0.28
N GLY A 54 3.46 0.58 -0.70
CA GLY A 54 4.78 0.64 -0.03
C GLY A 54 5.15 -0.69 0.62
N TYR A 55 5.98 -0.65 1.67
CA TYR A 55 6.37 -1.83 2.46
C TYR A 55 6.83 -3.04 1.62
N LYS A 56 7.60 -2.80 0.56
CA LYS A 56 7.96 -3.82 -0.46
C LYS A 56 8.63 -5.08 0.11
N ARG A 57 9.25 -4.96 1.29
CA ARG A 57 9.99 -6.06 1.94
C ARG A 57 9.18 -6.79 3.01
N GLU A 58 7.99 -6.31 3.35
CA GLU A 58 7.17 -6.92 4.38
C GLU A 58 6.50 -8.21 3.87
N PRO A 59 6.28 -9.21 4.74
CA PRO A 59 5.80 -10.54 4.34
C PRO A 59 4.26 -10.59 4.23
N HIS A 60 3.65 -9.64 3.52
CA HIS A 60 2.24 -9.66 3.16
C HIS A 60 2.06 -9.97 1.67
N ARG A 61 0.88 -10.50 1.28
CA ARG A 61 0.52 -10.75 -0.12
C ARG A 61 0.51 -9.44 -0.90
N LYS A 62 1.15 -9.41 -2.08
CA LYS A 62 1.32 -8.19 -2.89
C LYS A 62 0.96 -8.43 -4.35
N ILE A 63 0.60 -7.34 -5.03
CA ILE A 63 0.57 -7.26 -6.49
C ILE A 63 1.76 -6.40 -6.91
N GLU A 64 2.64 -6.92 -7.75
CA GLU A 64 3.76 -6.15 -8.29
C GLU A 64 3.27 -5.25 -9.42
N THR A 65 3.26 -3.94 -9.20
CA THR A 65 2.95 -2.97 -10.25
C THR A 65 4.21 -2.61 -11.04
N ARG A 66 4.19 -2.77 -12.36
CA ARG A 66 5.34 -2.53 -13.25
C ARG A 66 5.00 -1.52 -14.31
N ARG A 67 5.72 -0.40 -14.34
CA ARG A 67 5.56 0.66 -15.35
C ARG A 67 6.80 0.78 -16.22
N LEU A 68 6.63 1.05 -17.51
CA LEU A 68 7.74 1.39 -18.39
C LEU A 68 8.45 2.66 -17.89
N GLU A 69 7.76 3.65 -17.36
CA GLU A 69 8.42 4.86 -16.84
C GLU A 69 9.14 4.68 -15.49
N ALA A 70 9.04 3.51 -14.86
CA ALA A 70 9.67 3.28 -13.57
C ALA A 70 11.21 3.37 -13.66
N LYS A 71 11.82 4.05 -12.67
CA LYS A 71 13.28 4.18 -12.55
C LYS A 71 13.98 2.83 -12.39
N GLU A 72 13.34 1.91 -11.68
CA GLU A 72 13.80 0.53 -11.50
C GLU A 72 12.76 -0.43 -12.05
N ARG A 73 13.19 -1.34 -12.92
CA ARG A 73 12.33 -2.31 -13.62
C ARG A 73 12.68 -3.77 -13.34
N THR A 74 13.63 -3.99 -12.42
CA THR A 74 14.01 -5.33 -11.95
C THR A 74 12.77 -6.03 -11.40
N PRO A 75 12.33 -7.17 -11.97
CA PRO A 75 11.16 -7.88 -11.47
C PRO A 75 11.36 -8.30 -10.01
N LEU A 76 10.38 -8.03 -9.16
CA LEU A 76 10.40 -8.43 -7.76
C LEU A 76 9.86 -9.85 -7.56
N ALA A 77 8.89 -10.26 -8.38
CA ALA A 77 8.20 -11.55 -8.27
C ALA A 77 9.13 -12.77 -8.16
N ALA A 78 10.28 -12.74 -8.85
CA ALA A 78 11.22 -13.86 -8.83
C ALA A 78 11.90 -14.08 -7.48
N GLY A 79 12.01 -13.02 -6.65
CA GLY A 79 12.69 -13.05 -5.35
C GLY A 79 11.77 -12.95 -4.15
N ASP A 80 10.47 -12.71 -4.34
CA ASP A 80 9.51 -12.53 -3.27
C ASP A 80 8.30 -13.46 -3.45
N PRO A 81 8.20 -14.54 -2.66
CA PRO A 81 7.10 -15.50 -2.77
C PRO A 81 5.74 -14.93 -2.35
N ASN A 82 5.72 -13.74 -1.74
CA ASN A 82 4.47 -13.09 -1.37
C ASN A 82 3.87 -12.25 -2.50
N ILE A 83 4.58 -12.10 -3.63
CA ILE A 83 3.99 -11.51 -4.84
C ILE A 83 3.11 -12.56 -5.49
N VAL A 84 1.80 -12.29 -5.51
CA VAL A 84 0.77 -13.25 -5.97
C VAL A 84 0.21 -12.90 -7.35
N ALA A 85 0.49 -11.71 -7.85
CA ALA A 85 0.14 -11.26 -9.20
C ALA A 85 1.04 -10.12 -9.66
N ILE A 86 1.04 -9.84 -10.96
CA ILE A 86 1.72 -8.71 -11.59
C ILE A 86 0.68 -7.84 -12.30
N ALA A 87 0.78 -6.53 -12.18
CA ALA A 87 0.01 -5.59 -13.00
C ALA A 87 0.99 -4.69 -13.77
N ALA A 88 0.90 -4.65 -15.10
CA ALA A 88 1.88 -3.94 -15.93
C ALA A 88 1.26 -3.10 -17.06
N ASP A 89 1.91 -2.00 -17.46
CA ASP A 89 1.56 -1.20 -18.65
C ASP A 89 2.27 -1.70 -19.93
N PHE A 90 2.83 -2.91 -19.88
CA PHE A 90 3.51 -3.56 -20.99
C PHE A 90 3.35 -5.08 -20.91
N ALA A 91 3.47 -5.75 -22.06
CA ALA A 91 3.36 -7.19 -22.13
C ALA A 91 4.45 -7.89 -21.31
N ILE A 92 4.03 -8.77 -20.40
CA ILE A 92 4.90 -9.66 -19.64
C ILE A 92 4.73 -11.09 -20.15
N THR A 93 5.82 -11.76 -20.46
CA THR A 93 5.82 -13.16 -20.93
C THR A 93 6.59 -14.07 -19.98
N GLY A 94 6.26 -15.36 -19.99
CA GLY A 94 7.00 -16.39 -19.25
C GLY A 94 6.83 -16.37 -17.73
N GLN A 95 5.79 -15.71 -17.21
CA GLN A 95 5.46 -15.71 -15.77
C GLN A 95 4.42 -16.79 -15.45
N SER A 96 4.53 -17.40 -14.28
CA SER A 96 3.53 -18.33 -13.73
C SER A 96 2.43 -17.63 -12.93
N LEU A 97 2.65 -16.37 -12.56
CA LEU A 97 1.69 -15.54 -11.83
C LEU A 97 0.63 -14.95 -12.79
N PRO A 98 -0.59 -14.68 -12.31
CA PRO A 98 -1.55 -13.85 -13.03
C PRO A 98 -0.93 -12.50 -13.40
N VAL A 99 -1.14 -12.08 -14.65
CA VAL A 99 -0.69 -10.79 -15.17
C VAL A 99 -1.91 -10.00 -15.61
N PHE A 100 -2.03 -8.78 -15.11
CA PHE A 100 -3.08 -7.82 -15.44
C PHE A 100 -2.50 -6.62 -16.18
N ASP A 101 -3.33 -5.99 -17.00
CA ASP A 101 -3.10 -4.61 -17.41
C ASP A 101 -3.29 -3.69 -16.19
N LEU A 102 -2.47 -2.64 -16.04
CA LEU A 102 -2.56 -1.73 -14.89
C LEU A 102 -3.92 -1.02 -14.78
N ASP A 103 -4.59 -0.78 -15.91
CA ASP A 103 -5.88 -0.09 -15.96
C ASP A 103 -7.06 -1.08 -15.92
N ASP A 104 -6.83 -2.40 -15.91
CA ASP A 104 -7.86 -3.43 -15.69
C ASP A 104 -8.20 -3.56 -14.19
N THR A 105 -8.66 -2.44 -13.64
CA THR A 105 -9.04 -2.29 -12.22
C THR A 105 -10.12 -3.28 -11.80
N LYS A 106 -11.01 -3.67 -12.72
CA LYS A 106 -12.06 -4.65 -12.44
C LYS A 106 -11.47 -6.04 -12.19
N SER A 107 -10.66 -6.57 -13.10
CA SER A 107 -10.06 -7.89 -12.92
C SER A 107 -9.13 -7.94 -11.70
N ILE A 108 -8.43 -6.84 -11.41
CA ILE A 108 -7.60 -6.70 -10.21
C ILE A 108 -8.45 -6.73 -8.95
N ALA A 109 -9.57 -6.01 -8.90
CA ALA A 109 -10.49 -6.04 -7.77
C ALA A 109 -11.08 -7.45 -7.54
N ASP A 110 -11.58 -8.10 -8.60
CA ASP A 110 -12.09 -9.47 -8.55
C ASP A 110 -11.02 -10.47 -8.05
N PHE A 111 -9.75 -10.26 -8.42
CA PHE A 111 -8.64 -11.05 -7.92
C PHE A 111 -8.38 -10.81 -6.44
N ILE A 112 -8.39 -9.55 -5.99
CA ILE A 112 -8.18 -9.19 -4.58
C ILE A 112 -9.28 -9.81 -3.72
N GLU A 113 -10.55 -9.64 -4.08
CA GLU A 113 -11.69 -10.16 -3.32
C GLU A 113 -11.60 -11.69 -3.13
N ARG A 114 -11.33 -12.43 -4.22
CA ARG A 114 -11.15 -13.89 -4.15
C ARG A 114 -9.93 -14.30 -3.34
N THR A 115 -8.84 -13.55 -3.42
CA THR A 115 -7.57 -13.89 -2.73
C THR A 115 -7.64 -13.62 -1.24
N THR A 116 -8.50 -12.68 -0.83
CA THR A 116 -8.66 -12.24 0.55
C THR A 116 -9.90 -12.82 1.22
N ASP A 117 -10.65 -13.66 0.51
CA ASP A 117 -11.92 -14.22 0.95
C ASP A 117 -12.93 -13.13 1.38
N LEU A 118 -12.86 -11.93 0.75
CA LEU A 118 -13.78 -10.83 1.00
C LEU A 118 -15.15 -11.00 0.35
N VAL A 119 -15.35 -12.07 -0.41
CA VAL A 119 -16.61 -12.34 -1.09
C VAL A 119 -17.67 -12.77 -0.06
N ALA A 120 -18.85 -12.17 -0.17
CA ALA A 120 -20.06 -12.47 0.61
C ALA A 120 -20.57 -13.92 0.46
#